data_AF-W7T5Q1-F1
#
_entry.id   AF-W7T5Q1-F1
#
_cell.length_a   1.000
_cell.length_b   1.000
_cell.length_c   1.000
_cell.angle_alpha   90.00
_cell.angle_beta   90.00
_cell.angle_gamma   90.00
#
_symmetry.space_group_name_H-M   'P 1'
#
loop_
_entity.id
_entity.type
_entity.pdbx_description
1 polymer ?
#
loop_
_entity_poly.entity_id
_entity_poly.type
_entity_poly.pdbx_seq_one_letter_code
_entity_poly.pdbx_strand_id
1 'polypeptide(L)'
;MTTTQSPTRSQLLAAWARELTWADVPERTRAAARSQVVSNLAAVRASLRLPVGRALVAAYGPPTQEDPTRAAQVLAALATAIDFDEVAYSGHISAGAVNVAIAEARHGGLDGEGLLTAAVAANECAARISAATILSPFFRGQTNTHTHLASAAVARLHARRAPAEQWTSALGLALGIVPVPLHHGVVTSDLKALSASGPVRLALDACDAAAAGLTGSESIIEAPEGLLAQLSVVPVPEAVTLGLGRRWHTDTLTYKRFPGSAYLHAAFDCAERLHRTHGPLDASRVQKIVVHASLLTWQLERKTQSRSSPATAPRPRRRKLSVGYGVACLLLKGSFGQRPGASGAGRRGAVGSGGEGDRRPRLGRLGADGAGDLPAGRGLASGRRPRVETAGAAGLGRRRRGGGAGRARPAAGVVRRSHDGHRRPGGAGAGRRVGRDGVVRGADRLGRPGHPPGPPGDRPGEVPRHRRPGRGAGRPGAARPARPGPDPATDHRRGHRL
;
A
#
# COMPACT_ATOMS: atom_id res chain seq x y z
N MET A 1 -27.73 -38.55 8.47
CA MET A 1 -27.84 -37.35 7.62
C MET A 1 -26.56 -36.55 7.78
N THR A 2 -25.62 -36.70 6.87
CA THR A 2 -24.43 -35.83 6.80
C THR A 2 -24.90 -34.46 6.36
N THR A 3 -24.97 -33.51 7.31
CA THR A 3 -25.18 -32.10 6.98
C THR A 3 -23.99 -31.65 6.14
N THR A 4 -24.17 -31.54 4.82
CA THR A 4 -23.18 -30.99 3.92
C THR A 4 -22.97 -29.53 4.29
N GLN A 5 -21.94 -29.26 5.10
CA GLN A 5 -21.61 -27.91 5.52
C GLN A 5 -21.30 -27.08 4.27
N SER A 6 -21.87 -25.87 4.19
CA SER A 6 -21.58 -24.99 3.06
C SER A 6 -20.07 -24.70 2.99
N PRO A 7 -19.47 -24.69 1.79
CA PRO A 7 -18.04 -24.48 1.64
C PRO A 7 -17.63 -23.12 2.21
N THR A 8 -16.47 -23.09 2.88
CA THR A 8 -15.90 -21.85 3.42
C THR A 8 -15.42 -20.93 2.29
N ARG A 9 -15.20 -19.66 2.61
CA ARG A 9 -14.64 -18.68 1.67
C ARG A 9 -13.24 -19.06 1.21
N SER A 10 -12.42 -19.63 2.08
CA SER A 10 -11.09 -20.13 1.70
C SER A 10 -11.20 -21.27 0.70
N GLN A 11 -12.11 -22.23 0.93
CA GLN A 11 -12.38 -23.34 0.01
C GLN A 11 -12.90 -22.85 -1.34
N LEU A 12 -13.83 -21.89 -1.35
CA LEU A 12 -14.38 -21.30 -2.58
C LEU A 12 -13.31 -20.57 -3.41
N LEU A 13 -12.46 -19.77 -2.77
CA LEU A 13 -11.35 -19.10 -3.46
C LEU A 13 -10.31 -20.10 -3.97
N ALA A 14 -9.95 -21.08 -3.15
CA ALA A 14 -9.00 -22.14 -3.50
C ALA A 14 -9.47 -22.94 -4.71
N ALA A 15 -10.73 -23.40 -4.71
CA ALA A 15 -11.30 -24.15 -5.81
C ALA A 15 -11.29 -23.35 -7.11
N TRP A 16 -11.80 -22.12 -7.08
CA TRP A 16 -11.83 -21.24 -8.26
C TRP A 16 -10.43 -20.93 -8.80
N ALA A 17 -9.48 -20.58 -7.93
CA ALA A 17 -8.14 -20.22 -8.35
C ALA A 17 -7.39 -21.41 -8.95
N ARG A 18 -7.54 -22.60 -8.37
CA ARG A 18 -6.93 -23.85 -8.87
C ARG A 18 -7.43 -24.23 -10.26
N GLU A 19 -8.72 -24.02 -10.51
CA GLU A 19 -9.37 -24.38 -11.79
C GLU A 19 -9.18 -23.33 -12.88
N LEU A 20 -8.73 -22.12 -12.53
CA LEU A 20 -8.54 -21.05 -13.49
C LEU A 20 -7.48 -21.39 -14.54
N THR A 21 -7.89 -21.36 -15.80
CA THR A 21 -7.00 -21.46 -16.96
C THR A 21 -6.89 -20.12 -17.68
N TRP A 22 -5.86 -19.98 -18.54
CA TRP A 22 -5.70 -18.79 -19.37
C TRP A 22 -6.90 -18.54 -20.29
N ALA A 23 -7.54 -19.61 -20.79
CA ALA A 23 -8.71 -19.55 -21.66
C ALA A 23 -9.91 -18.84 -20.99
N ASP A 24 -10.05 -18.99 -19.67
CA ASP A 24 -11.14 -18.40 -18.89
C ASP A 24 -10.97 -16.89 -18.66
N VAL A 25 -9.74 -16.38 -18.78
CA VAL A 25 -9.42 -14.97 -18.52
C VAL A 25 -9.86 -14.10 -19.69
N PRO A 26 -10.75 -13.10 -19.51
CA PRO A 26 -11.17 -12.22 -20.60
C PRO A 26 -10.03 -11.40 -21.19
N GLU A 27 -10.11 -11.05 -22.48
CA GLU A 27 -9.02 -10.35 -23.19
C GLU A 27 -8.61 -9.03 -22.51
N ARG A 28 -9.57 -8.27 -21.98
CA ARG A 28 -9.28 -7.05 -21.21
C ARG A 28 -8.41 -7.35 -19.98
N THR A 29 -8.77 -8.40 -19.24
CA THR A 29 -8.03 -8.85 -18.05
C THR A 29 -6.64 -9.35 -18.43
N ARG A 30 -6.50 -10.06 -19.55
CA ARG A 30 -5.20 -10.49 -20.10
C ARG A 30 -4.30 -9.31 -20.41
N ALA A 31 -4.83 -8.27 -21.08
CA ALA A 31 -4.10 -7.06 -21.38
C ALA A 31 -3.67 -6.29 -20.11
N ALA A 32 -4.54 -6.25 -19.10
CA ALA A 32 -4.23 -5.66 -17.79
C ALA A 32 -3.10 -6.44 -17.09
N ALA A 33 -3.16 -7.78 -17.07
CA ALA A 33 -2.12 -8.62 -16.47
C ALA A 33 -0.75 -8.46 -17.14
N ARG A 34 -0.70 -8.40 -18.49
CA ARG A 34 0.55 -8.11 -19.23
C ARG A 34 1.13 -6.75 -18.83
N SER A 35 0.27 -5.73 -18.75
CA SER A 35 0.67 -4.39 -18.33
C SER A 35 1.17 -4.35 -16.88
N GLN A 36 0.56 -5.17 -16.00
CA GLN A 36 0.96 -5.33 -14.61
C GLN A 36 2.39 -5.84 -14.49
N VAL A 37 2.73 -6.91 -15.22
CA VAL A 37 4.08 -7.48 -15.22
C VAL A 37 5.12 -6.44 -15.65
N VAL A 38 4.85 -5.71 -16.73
CA VAL A 38 5.76 -4.66 -17.23
C VAL A 38 5.93 -3.53 -16.22
N SER A 39 4.83 -3.05 -15.64
CA SER A 39 4.86 -1.99 -14.62
C SER A 39 5.64 -2.41 -13.38
N ASN A 40 5.40 -3.62 -12.89
CA ASN A 40 6.06 -4.14 -11.71
C ASN A 40 7.58 -4.26 -11.91
N LEU A 41 8.00 -4.86 -13.04
CA LEU A 41 9.42 -4.97 -13.40
C LEU A 41 10.07 -3.59 -13.59
N ALA A 42 9.34 -2.61 -14.11
CA ALA A 42 9.83 -1.23 -14.21
C ALA A 42 10.07 -0.62 -12.82
N ALA A 43 9.18 -0.86 -11.86
CA ALA A 43 9.37 -0.43 -10.47
C ALA A 43 10.58 -1.11 -9.81
N VAL A 44 10.74 -2.43 -9.99
CA VAL A 44 11.92 -3.19 -9.53
C VAL A 44 13.21 -2.60 -10.10
N ARG A 45 13.25 -2.40 -11.42
CA ARG A 45 14.42 -1.83 -12.12
C ARG A 45 14.73 -0.41 -11.66
N ALA A 46 13.71 0.41 -11.42
CA ALA A 46 13.88 1.76 -10.88
C ALA A 46 14.49 1.72 -9.48
N SER A 47 14.05 0.81 -8.61
CA SER A 47 14.61 0.62 -7.27
C SER A 47 16.07 0.17 -7.30
N LEU A 48 16.44 -0.77 -8.18
CA LEU A 48 17.81 -1.27 -8.33
C LEU A 48 18.84 -0.17 -8.63
N ARG A 49 18.41 0.93 -9.28
CA ARG A 49 19.26 2.08 -9.59
C ARG A 49 19.53 2.99 -8.39
N LEU A 50 18.85 2.76 -7.26
CA LEU A 50 18.91 3.62 -6.08
C LEU A 50 19.68 2.93 -4.93
N PRO A 51 20.22 3.71 -3.97
CA PRO A 51 20.92 3.15 -2.82
C PRO A 51 20.09 2.11 -2.05
N VAL A 52 18.79 2.33 -1.92
CA VAL A 52 17.88 1.38 -1.25
C VAL A 52 17.83 0.04 -1.97
N GLY A 53 17.82 0.01 -3.31
CA GLY A 53 17.83 -1.24 -4.08
C GLY A 53 19.13 -2.00 -3.91
N ARG A 54 20.28 -1.31 -3.90
CA ARG A 54 21.59 -1.94 -3.63
C ARG A 54 21.64 -2.56 -2.24
N ALA A 55 21.13 -1.85 -1.22
CA ALA A 55 21.06 -2.37 0.14
C ALA A 55 20.15 -3.60 0.25
N LEU A 56 19.00 -3.60 -0.44
CA LEU A 56 18.10 -4.76 -0.49
C LEU A 56 18.74 -5.97 -1.17
N VAL A 57 19.45 -5.77 -2.28
CA VAL A 57 20.19 -6.84 -2.97
C VAL A 57 21.31 -7.39 -2.10
N ALA A 58 22.05 -6.52 -1.40
CA ALA A 58 23.10 -6.96 -0.47
C ALA A 58 22.53 -7.78 0.71
N ALA A 59 21.32 -7.45 1.19
CA ALA A 59 20.69 -8.13 2.31
C ALA A 59 20.00 -9.45 1.93
N TYR A 60 19.37 -9.53 0.75
CA TYR A 60 18.48 -10.63 0.37
C TYR A 60 18.89 -11.37 -0.91
N GLY A 61 20.04 -11.04 -1.49
CA GLY A 61 20.52 -11.60 -2.76
C GLY A 61 19.96 -10.90 -4.00
N PRO A 62 20.46 -11.25 -5.20
CA PRO A 62 19.95 -10.68 -6.44
C PRO A 62 18.53 -11.18 -6.75
N PRO A 63 17.69 -10.37 -7.45
CA PRO A 63 16.34 -10.79 -7.86
C PRO A 63 16.31 -11.98 -8.81
N THR A 64 17.46 -12.34 -9.38
CA THR A 64 17.62 -13.44 -10.34
C THR A 64 18.26 -14.69 -9.72
N GLN A 65 18.29 -14.81 -8.40
CA GLN A 65 18.84 -15.98 -7.69
C GLN A 65 18.01 -17.26 -7.92
N GLU A 66 18.62 -18.42 -7.69
CA GLU A 66 18.05 -19.75 -7.94
C GLU A 66 16.91 -20.12 -6.99
N ASP A 67 17.01 -19.75 -5.71
CA ASP A 67 15.96 -20.00 -4.72
C ASP A 67 14.74 -19.11 -5.03
N PRO A 68 13.59 -19.70 -5.47
CA PRO A 68 12.42 -18.91 -5.85
C PRO A 68 11.79 -18.19 -4.66
N THR A 69 11.91 -18.73 -3.44
CA THR A 69 11.41 -18.09 -2.21
C THR A 69 12.21 -16.82 -1.91
N ARG A 70 13.54 -16.88 -2.03
CA ARG A 70 14.41 -15.70 -1.86
C ARG A 70 14.27 -14.71 -3.01
N ALA A 71 14.16 -15.19 -4.24
CA ALA A 71 13.94 -14.36 -5.42
C ALA A 71 12.64 -13.55 -5.30
N ALA A 72 11.53 -14.21 -4.96
CA ALA A 72 10.24 -13.53 -4.73
C ALA A 72 10.31 -12.51 -3.59
N GLN A 73 10.99 -12.83 -2.48
CA GLN A 73 11.16 -11.93 -1.35
C GLN A 73 11.88 -10.63 -1.76
N VAL A 74 13.01 -10.73 -2.46
CA VAL A 74 13.77 -9.53 -2.86
C VAL A 74 13.07 -8.76 -3.98
N LEU A 75 12.42 -9.44 -4.92
CA LEU A 75 11.59 -8.81 -5.96
C LEU A 75 10.45 -7.99 -5.33
N ALA A 76 9.74 -8.55 -4.36
CA ALA A 76 8.70 -7.84 -3.60
C ALA A 76 9.27 -6.61 -2.87
N ALA A 77 10.42 -6.74 -2.22
CA ALA A 77 11.08 -5.63 -1.54
C ALA A 77 11.43 -4.49 -2.53
N LEU A 78 12.02 -4.84 -3.68
CA LEU A 78 12.42 -3.89 -4.71
C LEU A 78 11.22 -3.18 -5.35
N ALA A 79 10.14 -3.90 -5.66
CA ALA A 79 8.93 -3.30 -6.25
C ALA A 79 8.30 -2.24 -5.32
N THR A 80 8.30 -2.50 -4.01
CA THR A 80 7.70 -1.62 -2.99
C THR A 80 8.63 -0.51 -2.50
N ALA A 81 9.96 -0.67 -2.62
CA ALA A 81 10.96 0.20 -2.00
C ALA A 81 10.79 1.69 -2.29
N ILE A 82 10.31 2.05 -3.48
CA ILE A 82 10.09 3.45 -3.89
C ILE A 82 8.62 3.81 -4.11
N ASP A 83 7.69 2.90 -3.78
CA ASP A 83 6.25 3.13 -3.89
C ASP A 83 5.83 3.45 -5.33
N PHE A 84 6.38 2.74 -6.33
CA PHE A 84 6.14 3.01 -7.75
C PHE A 84 5.42 1.87 -8.49
N ASP A 85 5.18 0.77 -7.79
CA ASP A 85 4.26 -0.29 -8.18
C ASP A 85 2.82 0.22 -8.33
N GLU A 86 2.13 -0.40 -9.28
CA GLU A 86 0.71 -0.27 -9.55
C GLU A 86 -0.17 -0.66 -8.36
N VAL A 87 -1.41 -0.19 -8.41
CA VAL A 87 -2.42 -0.38 -7.36
C VAL A 87 -3.73 -0.84 -7.99
N ALA A 88 -4.34 -1.88 -7.44
CA ALA A 88 -5.72 -2.25 -7.76
C ALA A 88 -6.68 -1.54 -6.81
N TYR A 89 -7.98 -1.57 -7.11
CA TYR A 89 -9.03 -0.97 -6.28
C TYR A 89 -8.91 -1.28 -4.78
N SER A 90 -8.53 -2.52 -4.45
CA SER A 90 -8.45 -3.05 -3.09
C SER A 90 -7.06 -2.93 -2.44
N GLY A 91 -6.03 -2.49 -3.18
CA GLY A 91 -4.69 -2.31 -2.66
C GLY A 91 -3.58 -2.74 -3.61
N HIS A 92 -2.38 -2.90 -3.04
CA HIS A 92 -1.20 -3.35 -3.76
C HIS A 92 -1.12 -4.87 -3.74
N ILE A 93 -1.16 -5.50 -4.90
CA ILE A 93 -1.28 -6.96 -5.04
C ILE A 93 -0.07 -7.60 -5.72
N SER A 94 0.67 -6.84 -6.53
CA SER A 94 1.73 -7.38 -7.39
C SER A 94 2.96 -7.87 -6.63
N ALA A 95 3.16 -7.40 -5.40
CA ALA A 95 4.28 -7.85 -4.59
C ALA A 95 4.22 -9.36 -4.30
N GLY A 96 3.02 -9.90 -4.04
CA GLY A 96 2.80 -11.34 -3.91
C GLY A 96 2.37 -12.00 -5.22
N ALA A 97 1.60 -11.33 -6.08
CA ALA A 97 1.11 -11.95 -7.32
C ALA A 97 2.21 -12.07 -8.39
N VAL A 98 2.66 -10.93 -8.93
CA VAL A 98 3.59 -10.89 -10.07
C VAL A 98 4.97 -11.40 -9.69
N ASN A 99 5.52 -10.97 -8.56
CA ASN A 99 6.89 -11.32 -8.19
C ASN A 99 7.06 -12.79 -7.82
N VAL A 100 6.06 -13.42 -7.20
CA VAL A 100 6.08 -14.87 -6.95
C VAL A 100 5.93 -15.63 -8.26
N ALA A 101 4.99 -15.24 -9.13
CA ALA A 101 4.83 -15.89 -10.43
C ALA A 101 6.11 -15.81 -11.28
N ILE A 102 6.81 -14.67 -11.29
CA ILE A 102 8.12 -14.52 -11.96
C ILE A 102 9.18 -15.41 -11.33
N ALA A 103 9.27 -15.44 -10.00
CA ALA A 103 10.26 -16.27 -9.30
C ALA A 103 10.04 -17.76 -9.56
N GLU A 104 8.79 -18.23 -9.50
CA GLU A 104 8.44 -19.61 -9.83
C GLU A 104 8.64 -19.92 -11.31
N ALA A 105 8.34 -19.00 -12.23
CA ALA A 105 8.53 -19.24 -13.66
C ALA A 105 10.00 -19.50 -14.03
N ARG A 106 10.95 -18.80 -13.38
CA ARG A 106 12.38 -19.03 -13.60
C ARG A 106 12.86 -20.39 -13.10
N HIS A 107 12.20 -20.97 -12.11
CA HIS A 107 12.61 -22.24 -11.50
C HIS A 107 11.81 -23.45 -12.02
N GLY A 108 10.49 -23.32 -12.10
CA GLY A 108 9.54 -24.38 -12.45
C GLY A 108 9.15 -24.43 -13.93
N GLY A 109 9.74 -23.59 -14.79
CA GLY A 109 9.52 -23.64 -16.23
C GLY A 109 8.13 -23.23 -16.70
N LEU A 110 7.45 -22.32 -15.98
CA LEU A 110 6.18 -21.77 -16.45
C LEU A 110 6.38 -21.01 -17.77
N ASP A 111 5.48 -21.25 -18.71
CA ASP A 111 5.35 -20.42 -19.90
C ASP A 111 4.66 -19.07 -19.58
N GLY A 112 4.56 -18.21 -20.59
CA GLY A 112 3.97 -16.88 -20.42
C GLY A 112 2.50 -16.93 -19.97
N GLU A 113 1.74 -17.90 -20.45
CA GLU A 113 0.32 -18.07 -20.07
C GLU A 113 0.18 -18.59 -18.65
N GLY A 114 1.00 -19.57 -18.23
CA GLY A 114 1.05 -20.06 -16.87
C GLY A 114 1.43 -18.97 -15.87
N LEU A 115 2.47 -18.17 -16.17
CA LEU A 115 2.86 -17.03 -15.35
C LEU A 115 1.71 -16.03 -15.19
N LEU A 116 1.08 -15.62 -16.29
CA LEU A 116 -0.01 -14.64 -16.27
C LEU A 116 -1.25 -15.20 -15.56
N THR A 117 -1.56 -16.49 -15.73
CA THR A 117 -2.71 -17.13 -15.07
C THR A 117 -2.50 -17.19 -13.56
N ALA A 118 -1.31 -17.57 -13.09
CA ALA A 118 -0.96 -17.56 -11.66
C ALA A 118 -1.07 -16.14 -11.06
N ALA A 119 -0.57 -15.13 -11.78
CA ALA A 119 -0.66 -13.74 -11.35
C ALA A 119 -2.12 -13.25 -11.29
N VAL A 120 -2.96 -13.59 -12.28
CA VAL A 120 -4.39 -13.23 -12.29
C VAL A 120 -5.15 -13.92 -11.17
N ALA A 121 -4.95 -15.23 -10.96
CA ALA A 121 -5.56 -15.96 -9.86
C ALA A 121 -5.22 -15.29 -8.50
N ALA A 122 -3.94 -14.98 -8.30
CA ALA A 122 -3.45 -14.31 -7.10
C ALA A 122 -4.04 -12.90 -6.92
N ASN A 123 -4.13 -12.13 -8.00
CA ASN A 123 -4.76 -10.81 -7.99
C ASN A 123 -6.21 -10.91 -7.53
N GLU A 124 -7.01 -11.82 -8.10
CA GLU A 124 -8.43 -11.93 -7.80
C GLU A 124 -8.65 -12.35 -6.34
N CYS A 125 -7.99 -13.41 -5.87
CA CYS A 125 -8.14 -13.88 -4.50
C CYS A 125 -7.72 -12.80 -3.48
N ALA A 126 -6.53 -12.22 -3.66
CA ALA A 126 -6.04 -11.19 -2.74
C ALA A 126 -6.90 -9.95 -2.76
N ALA A 127 -7.30 -9.47 -3.95
CA ALA A 127 -8.11 -8.28 -4.07
C ALA A 127 -9.47 -8.42 -3.38
N ARG A 128 -10.07 -9.61 -3.44
CA ARG A 128 -11.35 -9.94 -2.81
C ARG A 128 -11.25 -10.01 -1.30
N ILE A 129 -10.20 -10.64 -0.78
CA ILE A 129 -9.90 -10.64 0.67
C ILE A 129 -9.70 -9.21 1.17
N SER A 130 -8.93 -8.39 0.44
CA SER A 130 -8.68 -6.99 0.82
C SER A 130 -9.91 -6.09 0.66
N ALA A 131 -10.81 -6.40 -0.28
CA ALA A 131 -12.09 -5.72 -0.40
C ALA A 131 -13.02 -6.03 0.80
N ALA A 132 -12.97 -7.25 1.32
CA ALA A 132 -13.74 -7.64 2.50
C ALA A 132 -13.26 -6.97 3.79
N THR A 133 -11.97 -6.59 3.85
CA THR A 133 -11.35 -5.82 4.95
C THR A 133 -11.25 -4.33 4.66
N ILE A 134 -11.95 -3.82 3.64
CA ILE A 134 -11.74 -2.45 3.16
C ILE A 134 -11.99 -1.43 4.27
N LEU A 135 -12.96 -1.64 5.17
CA LEU A 135 -13.27 -0.76 6.31
C LEU A 135 -12.41 -1.08 7.56
N SER A 136 -11.13 -1.41 7.33
CA SER A 136 -10.13 -1.60 8.38
C SER A 136 -9.68 -0.30 9.04
N PRO A 137 -9.38 -0.30 10.36
CA PRO A 137 -8.74 0.84 11.02
C PRO A 137 -7.23 0.90 10.72
N PHE A 138 -6.65 -0.17 10.14
CA PHE A 138 -5.24 -0.25 9.80
C PHE A 138 -4.92 0.58 8.55
N PHE A 139 -3.63 0.94 8.41
CA PHE A 139 -3.18 1.74 7.27
C PHE A 139 -3.32 0.94 5.97
N ARG A 140 -4.00 1.53 4.98
CA ARG A 140 -4.28 0.91 3.68
C ARG A 140 -3.09 0.94 2.72
N GLY A 141 -3.20 0.17 1.64
CA GLY A 141 -2.23 0.14 0.55
C GLY A 141 -1.18 -0.93 0.80
N GLN A 142 0.11 -0.60 0.61
CA GLN A 142 1.22 -1.57 0.73
C GLN A 142 1.43 -2.17 2.11
N THR A 143 0.76 -1.63 3.14
CA THR A 143 0.78 -2.14 4.50
C THR A 143 -0.36 -3.12 4.79
N ASN A 144 -1.25 -3.39 3.83
CA ASN A 144 -2.23 -4.49 3.93
C ASN A 144 -1.51 -5.83 3.73
N THR A 145 -0.79 -6.28 4.75
CA THR A 145 0.06 -7.47 4.71
C THR A 145 -0.69 -8.75 4.36
N HIS A 146 -1.94 -8.89 4.80
CA HIS A 146 -2.83 -10.00 4.40
C HIS A 146 -3.06 -10.08 2.87
N THR A 147 -2.99 -8.95 2.16
CA THR A 147 -3.09 -8.92 0.69
C THR A 147 -1.88 -9.61 0.07
N HIS A 148 -0.69 -9.32 0.60
CA HIS A 148 0.57 -9.91 0.15
C HIS A 148 0.66 -11.38 0.52
N LEU A 149 0.15 -11.77 1.70
CA LEU A 149 0.06 -13.17 2.14
C LEU A 149 -0.81 -13.98 1.18
N ALA A 150 -2.05 -13.52 0.94
CA ALA A 150 -3.00 -14.23 0.08
C ALA A 150 -2.50 -14.30 -1.37
N SER A 151 -2.00 -13.19 -1.94
CA SER A 151 -1.52 -13.19 -3.32
C SER A 151 -0.29 -14.08 -3.50
N ALA A 152 0.66 -14.06 -2.57
CA ALA A 152 1.85 -14.91 -2.65
C ALA A 152 1.51 -16.40 -2.53
N ALA A 153 0.62 -16.77 -1.61
CA ALA A 153 0.19 -18.16 -1.44
C ALA A 153 -0.50 -18.69 -2.71
N VAL A 154 -1.47 -17.93 -3.25
CA VAL A 154 -2.19 -18.33 -4.47
C VAL A 154 -1.26 -18.41 -5.67
N ALA A 155 -0.36 -17.44 -5.86
CA ALA A 155 0.59 -17.45 -6.97
C ALA A 155 1.50 -18.70 -6.91
N ARG A 156 2.03 -19.04 -5.73
CA ARG A 156 2.87 -20.22 -5.50
C ARG A 156 2.12 -21.53 -5.74
N LEU A 157 0.92 -21.68 -5.20
CA LEU A 157 0.10 -22.89 -5.36
C LEU A 157 -0.29 -23.11 -6.82
N HIS A 158 -0.70 -22.04 -7.53
CA HIS A 158 -1.05 -22.10 -8.95
C HIS A 158 0.17 -22.46 -9.80
N ALA A 159 1.27 -21.74 -9.60
CA ALA A 159 2.53 -21.96 -10.32
C ALA A 159 3.04 -23.41 -10.21
N ARG A 160 2.89 -24.02 -9.03
CA ARG A 160 3.33 -25.40 -8.79
C ARG A 160 2.27 -26.47 -9.09
N ARG A 161 1.09 -26.07 -9.58
CA ARG A 161 -0.06 -26.96 -9.80
C ARG A 161 -0.36 -27.81 -8.56
N ALA A 162 -0.34 -27.18 -7.38
CA ALA A 162 -0.49 -27.86 -6.11
C ALA A 162 -1.83 -28.63 -6.02
N PRO A 163 -1.83 -29.83 -5.41
CA PRO A 163 -3.05 -30.63 -5.22
C PRO A 163 -4.05 -29.91 -4.33
N ALA A 164 -5.34 -30.23 -4.49
CA ALA A 164 -6.45 -29.48 -3.89
C ALA A 164 -6.35 -29.36 -2.37
N GLU A 165 -5.93 -30.42 -1.67
CA GLU A 165 -5.74 -30.44 -0.21
C GLU A 165 -4.74 -29.38 0.32
N GLN A 166 -3.77 -28.96 -0.50
CA GLN A 166 -2.76 -27.98 -0.09
C GLN A 166 -3.29 -26.55 -0.13
N TRP A 167 -4.28 -26.25 -0.98
CA TRP A 167 -4.69 -24.86 -1.22
C TRP A 167 -5.33 -24.22 0.01
N THR A 168 -6.33 -24.89 0.58
CA THR A 168 -7.04 -24.39 1.76
C THR A 168 -6.11 -24.35 2.97
N SER A 169 -5.29 -25.38 3.16
CA SER A 169 -4.30 -25.45 4.25
C SER A 169 -3.26 -24.34 4.15
N ALA A 170 -2.69 -24.10 2.98
CA ALA A 170 -1.70 -23.04 2.77
C ALA A 170 -2.29 -21.64 2.99
N LEU A 171 -3.51 -21.37 2.51
CA LEU A 171 -4.21 -20.11 2.79
C LEU A 171 -4.49 -19.93 4.29
N GLY A 172 -4.92 -21.00 4.96
CA GLY A 172 -5.13 -21.05 6.41
C GLY A 172 -3.86 -20.72 7.20
N LEU A 173 -2.75 -21.37 6.84
CA LEU A 173 -1.44 -21.16 7.47
C LEU A 173 -0.90 -19.74 7.20
N ALA A 174 -0.99 -19.27 5.95
CA ALA A 174 -0.49 -17.95 5.57
C ALA A 174 -1.25 -16.82 6.26
N LEU A 175 -2.58 -16.94 6.39
CA LEU A 175 -3.42 -15.91 7.01
C LEU A 175 -3.55 -16.06 8.53
N GLY A 176 -3.04 -17.16 9.11
CA GLY A 176 -3.08 -17.41 10.56
C GLY A 176 -2.25 -16.43 11.38
N ILE A 177 -1.18 -15.87 10.81
CA ILE A 177 -0.38 -14.81 11.43
C ILE A 177 -0.24 -13.65 10.46
N VAL A 178 -0.93 -12.55 10.74
CA VAL A 178 -0.89 -11.34 9.90
C VAL A 178 0.01 -10.28 10.54
N PRO A 179 1.20 -10.00 9.99
CA PRO A 179 2.07 -8.95 10.53
C PRO A 179 1.41 -7.58 10.36
N VAL A 180 1.29 -6.78 11.42
CA VAL A 180 0.76 -5.41 11.32
C VAL A 180 1.91 -4.40 11.37
N PRO A 181 2.23 -3.71 10.25
CA PRO A 181 3.34 -2.76 10.24
C PRO A 181 3.04 -1.55 11.12
N LEU A 182 3.96 -1.22 12.03
CA LEU A 182 3.86 0.00 12.80
C LEU A 182 4.08 1.21 11.89
N HIS A 183 3.07 2.09 11.84
CA HIS A 183 3.06 3.23 10.94
C HIS A 183 4.26 4.18 11.16
N HIS A 184 4.77 4.30 12.39
CA HIS A 184 6.00 5.05 12.64
C HIS A 184 7.15 4.50 11.79
N GLY A 185 7.41 3.19 11.86
CA GLY A 185 8.45 2.54 11.07
C GLY A 185 8.27 2.76 9.56
N VAL A 186 7.06 2.54 9.05
CA VAL A 186 6.74 2.67 7.60
C VAL A 186 7.10 4.06 7.04
N VAL A 187 6.87 5.12 7.83
CA VAL A 187 7.12 6.51 7.38
C VAL A 187 8.56 6.96 7.68
N THR A 188 9.22 6.38 8.69
CA THR A 188 10.50 6.90 9.20
C THR A 188 11.72 6.11 8.75
N SER A 189 11.55 4.85 8.29
CA SER A 189 12.64 3.94 7.97
C SER A 189 12.46 3.24 6.60
N ASP A 190 13.30 2.26 6.30
CA ASP A 190 13.14 1.38 5.11
C ASP A 190 12.09 0.29 5.31
N LEU A 191 11.41 0.24 6.48
CA LEU A 191 10.43 -0.79 6.81
C LEU A 191 9.33 -0.92 5.74
N LYS A 192 9.05 0.15 5.00
CA LYS A 192 8.10 0.11 3.88
C LYS A 192 8.45 -0.97 2.84
N ALA A 193 9.73 -1.19 2.51
CA ALA A 193 10.10 -2.28 1.60
C ALA A 193 9.76 -3.66 2.20
N LEU A 194 9.88 -3.78 3.53
CA LEU A 194 9.61 -5.01 4.27
C LEU A 194 8.13 -5.28 4.52
N SER A 195 7.26 -4.26 4.37
CA SER A 195 5.81 -4.43 4.55
C SER A 195 5.19 -5.32 3.48
N ALA A 196 5.87 -5.54 2.35
CA ALA A 196 5.49 -6.51 1.34
C ALA A 196 6.38 -7.76 1.37
N SER A 197 7.71 -7.61 1.43
CA SER A 197 8.62 -8.76 1.34
C SER A 197 8.54 -9.75 2.51
N GLY A 198 8.30 -9.28 3.74
CA GLY A 198 8.11 -10.14 4.91
C GLY A 198 6.87 -11.03 4.76
N PRO A 199 5.68 -10.46 4.53
CA PRO A 199 4.47 -11.21 4.24
C PRO A 199 4.59 -12.18 3.05
N VAL A 200 5.22 -11.76 1.94
CA VAL A 200 5.47 -12.66 0.80
C VAL A 200 6.26 -13.88 1.25
N ARG A 201 7.37 -13.67 1.97
CA ARG A 201 8.18 -14.78 2.49
C ARG A 201 7.37 -15.72 3.39
N LEU A 202 6.62 -15.17 4.34
CA LEU A 202 5.79 -15.95 5.26
C LEU A 202 4.76 -16.83 4.53
N ALA A 203 4.13 -16.32 3.47
CA ALA A 203 3.19 -17.09 2.68
C ALA A 203 3.85 -18.23 1.89
N LEU A 204 5.06 -18.02 1.36
CA LEU A 204 5.79 -19.08 0.67
C LEU A 204 6.22 -20.19 1.63
N ASP A 205 6.68 -19.82 2.83
CA ASP A 205 6.97 -20.79 3.90
C ASP A 205 5.69 -21.56 4.31
N ALA A 206 4.52 -20.89 4.34
CA ALA A 206 3.23 -21.54 4.61
C ALA A 206 2.79 -22.52 3.51
N CYS A 207 3.05 -22.22 2.24
CA CYS A 207 2.82 -23.15 1.14
C CYS A 207 3.72 -24.39 1.26
N ASP A 208 4.99 -24.20 1.59
CA ASP A 208 5.94 -25.31 1.76
C ASP A 208 5.55 -26.16 2.99
N ALA A 209 5.05 -25.54 4.06
CA ALA A 209 4.48 -26.26 5.21
C ALA A 209 3.23 -27.08 4.85
N ALA A 210 2.31 -26.52 4.07
CA ALA A 210 1.13 -27.26 3.59
C ALA A 210 1.52 -28.44 2.69
N ALA A 211 2.52 -28.27 1.83
CA ALA A 211 3.07 -29.34 1.01
C ALA A 211 3.69 -30.47 1.85
N ALA A 212 4.21 -30.16 3.04
CA ALA A 212 4.69 -31.13 4.01
C ALA A 212 3.58 -31.75 4.90
N GLY A 213 2.31 -31.44 4.64
CA GLY A 213 1.16 -32.02 5.34
C GLY A 213 0.68 -31.25 6.57
N LEU A 214 1.21 -30.05 6.84
CA LEU A 214 0.68 -29.20 7.90
C LEU A 214 -0.66 -28.60 7.46
N THR A 215 -1.62 -28.55 8.38
CA THR A 215 -2.98 -28.09 8.11
C THR A 215 -3.19 -26.65 8.60
N GLY A 216 -3.99 -25.90 7.85
CA GLY A 216 -4.44 -24.55 8.20
C GLY A 216 -5.96 -24.51 8.37
N SER A 217 -6.46 -23.49 9.09
CA SER A 217 -7.90 -23.33 9.28
C SER A 217 -8.62 -23.06 7.95
N GLU A 218 -9.60 -23.89 7.61
CA GLU A 218 -10.40 -23.74 6.40
C GLU A 218 -11.30 -22.51 6.44
N SER A 219 -11.66 -22.04 7.64
CA SER A 219 -12.52 -20.88 7.87
C SER A 219 -11.75 -19.65 8.35
N ILE A 220 -10.43 -19.59 8.14
CA ILE A 220 -9.56 -18.50 8.66
C ILE A 220 -10.05 -17.10 8.29
N ILE A 221 -10.78 -16.95 7.17
CA ILE A 221 -11.29 -15.66 6.71
C ILE A 221 -12.52 -15.24 7.54
N GLU A 222 -13.52 -16.09 7.66
CA GLU A 222 -14.85 -15.78 8.22
C GLU A 222 -15.10 -16.24 9.65
N ALA A 223 -14.19 -17.01 10.26
CA ALA A 223 -14.36 -17.48 11.62
C ALA A 223 -14.57 -16.30 12.60
N PRO A 224 -15.25 -16.50 13.75
CA PRO A 224 -15.48 -15.44 14.73
C PRO A 224 -14.21 -14.74 15.22
N GLU A 225 -13.10 -15.48 15.29
CA GLU A 225 -11.76 -14.95 15.62
C GLU A 225 -10.84 -14.83 14.38
N GLY A 226 -11.42 -14.98 13.19
CA GLY A 226 -10.73 -14.99 11.91
C GLY A 226 -10.37 -13.60 11.38
N LEU A 227 -9.82 -13.59 10.17
CA LEU A 227 -9.26 -12.41 9.50
C LEU A 227 -10.22 -11.22 9.48
N LEU A 228 -11.48 -11.44 9.08
CA LEU A 228 -12.45 -10.38 8.92
C LEU A 228 -12.79 -9.71 10.25
N ALA A 229 -12.96 -10.50 11.31
CA ALA A 229 -13.24 -10.03 12.65
C ALA A 229 -12.07 -9.25 13.25
N GLN A 230 -10.83 -9.69 13.01
CA GLN A 230 -9.64 -9.06 13.58
C GLN A 230 -9.19 -7.80 12.82
N LEU A 231 -9.43 -7.75 11.50
CA LEU A 231 -8.87 -6.68 10.65
C LEU A 231 -9.86 -5.62 10.21
N SER A 232 -11.16 -5.80 10.44
CA SER A 232 -12.20 -4.88 9.93
C SER A 232 -13.02 -4.29 11.07
N VAL A 233 -13.31 -2.99 11.02
CA VAL A 233 -14.34 -2.40 11.92
C VAL A 233 -15.73 -2.85 11.48
N VAL A 234 -15.95 -2.87 10.16
CA VAL A 234 -17.18 -3.36 9.53
C VAL A 234 -16.77 -4.35 8.45
N PRO A 235 -16.78 -5.66 8.73
CA PRO A 235 -16.43 -6.66 7.74
C PRO A 235 -17.45 -6.67 6.60
N VAL A 236 -17.00 -6.96 5.38
CA VAL A 236 -17.87 -7.17 4.21
C VAL A 236 -17.64 -8.57 3.64
N PRO A 237 -18.11 -9.63 4.32
CA PRO A 237 -17.75 -11.01 3.98
C PRO A 237 -18.16 -11.42 2.56
N GLU A 238 -19.22 -10.84 2.01
CA GLU A 238 -19.72 -11.13 0.67
C GLU A 238 -18.71 -10.70 -0.41
N ALA A 239 -17.89 -9.67 -0.14
CA ALA A 239 -16.90 -9.18 -1.09
C ALA A 239 -15.87 -10.25 -1.48
N VAL A 240 -15.69 -11.28 -0.65
CA VAL A 240 -14.75 -12.37 -0.92
C VAL A 240 -15.17 -13.17 -2.16
N THR A 241 -16.47 -13.43 -2.35
CA THR A 241 -16.97 -14.33 -3.41
C THR A 241 -17.87 -13.63 -4.42
N LEU A 242 -18.35 -12.41 -4.13
CA LEU A 242 -19.33 -11.72 -4.96
C LEU A 242 -18.83 -11.49 -6.40
N GLY A 243 -19.44 -12.19 -7.36
CA GLY A 243 -19.11 -12.11 -8.78
C GLY A 243 -17.74 -12.70 -9.12
N LEU A 244 -17.26 -13.71 -8.39
CA LEU A 244 -16.06 -14.49 -8.74
C LEU A 244 -16.20 -15.10 -10.14
N GLY A 245 -15.14 -15.02 -10.95
CA GLY A 245 -15.14 -15.42 -12.37
C GLY A 245 -15.92 -14.50 -13.33
N ARG A 246 -16.78 -13.60 -12.82
CA ARG A 246 -17.60 -12.68 -13.64
C ARG A 246 -17.11 -11.25 -13.62
N ARG A 247 -16.54 -10.81 -12.50
CA ARG A 247 -15.93 -9.50 -12.31
C ARG A 247 -14.48 -9.69 -11.91
N TRP A 248 -13.60 -9.00 -12.62
CA TRP A 248 -12.16 -9.14 -12.47
C TRP A 248 -11.60 -7.90 -11.78
N HIS A 249 -11.09 -8.04 -10.56
CA HIS A 249 -10.41 -6.96 -9.86
C HIS A 249 -9.09 -6.56 -10.54
N THR A 250 -8.50 -7.46 -11.31
CA THR A 250 -7.36 -7.18 -12.19
C THR A 250 -7.67 -6.04 -13.18
N ASP A 251 -8.91 -5.89 -13.63
CA ASP A 251 -9.33 -4.78 -14.51
C ASP A 251 -9.29 -3.40 -13.84
N THR A 252 -9.10 -3.35 -12.51
CA THR A 252 -9.03 -2.11 -11.72
C THR A 252 -7.60 -1.62 -11.51
N LEU A 253 -6.61 -2.32 -12.04
CA LEU A 253 -5.20 -1.93 -11.96
C LEU A 253 -4.99 -0.51 -12.51
N THR A 254 -4.33 0.31 -11.70
CA THR A 254 -3.96 1.69 -12.00
C THR A 254 -2.46 1.85 -11.90
N TYR A 255 -1.87 2.39 -12.97
CA TYR A 255 -0.43 2.54 -13.14
C TYR A 255 0.04 3.93 -12.72
N LYS A 256 1.06 3.96 -11.88
CA LYS A 256 1.61 5.20 -11.32
C LYS A 256 2.49 5.90 -12.35
N ARG A 257 2.26 7.20 -12.56
CA ARG A 257 3.12 8.04 -13.43
C ARG A 257 4.39 8.52 -12.71
N PHE A 258 4.30 8.66 -11.40
CA PHE A 258 5.38 9.12 -10.53
C PHE A 258 5.62 8.14 -9.38
N PRO A 259 6.88 7.94 -8.95
CA PRO A 259 7.15 7.15 -7.74
C PRO A 259 6.52 7.85 -6.52
N GLY A 260 5.85 7.12 -5.65
CA GLY A 260 5.18 7.66 -4.48
C GLY A 260 3.73 7.20 -4.33
N SER A 261 3.16 7.49 -3.16
CA SER A 261 1.83 7.02 -2.79
C SER A 261 0.78 7.45 -3.80
N ALA A 262 -0.11 6.54 -4.17
CA ALA A 262 -1.20 6.79 -5.12
C ALA A 262 -2.09 7.99 -4.70
N TYR A 263 -2.19 8.27 -3.40
CA TYR A 263 -2.95 9.40 -2.88
C TYR A 263 -2.40 10.77 -3.32
N LEU A 264 -1.13 10.83 -3.76
CA LEU A 264 -0.50 12.08 -4.18
C LEU A 264 -0.73 12.40 -5.67
N HIS A 265 -1.15 11.41 -6.47
CA HIS A 265 -1.06 11.48 -7.94
C HIS A 265 -1.98 12.55 -8.53
N ALA A 266 -3.19 12.74 -7.98
CA ALA A 266 -4.09 13.80 -8.45
C ALA A 266 -3.47 15.20 -8.27
N ALA A 267 -2.77 15.44 -7.15
CA ALA A 267 -2.07 16.70 -6.92
C ALA A 267 -0.86 16.84 -7.84
N PHE A 268 -0.15 15.75 -8.10
CA PHE A 268 1.01 15.73 -9.00
C PHE A 268 0.59 15.99 -10.45
N ASP A 269 -0.47 15.36 -10.94
CA ASP A 269 -1.01 15.60 -12.27
C ASP A 269 -1.43 17.06 -12.45
N CYS A 270 -2.04 17.68 -11.44
CA CYS A 270 -2.36 19.11 -11.46
C CYS A 270 -1.11 19.97 -11.56
N ALA A 271 -0.10 19.70 -10.73
CA ALA A 271 1.16 20.44 -10.71
C ALA A 271 1.94 20.32 -12.03
N GLU A 272 2.04 19.12 -12.59
CA GLU A 272 2.68 18.86 -13.88
C GLU A 272 1.94 19.58 -15.02
N ARG A 273 0.60 19.56 -15.02
CA ARG A 273 -0.20 20.30 -16.02
C ARG A 273 0.03 21.80 -15.93
N LEU A 274 0.13 22.36 -14.73
CA LEU A 274 0.43 23.78 -14.54
C LEU A 274 1.83 24.11 -15.07
N HIS A 275 2.84 23.30 -14.72
CA HIS A 275 4.20 23.47 -15.24
C HIS A 275 4.25 23.43 -16.77
N ARG A 276 3.57 22.44 -17.39
CA ARG A 276 3.53 22.33 -18.86
C ARG A 276 2.83 23.52 -19.53
N THR A 277 1.86 24.14 -18.85
CA THR A 277 1.08 25.25 -19.41
C THR A 277 1.78 26.60 -19.22
N HIS A 278 2.47 26.80 -18.10
CA HIS A 278 3.01 28.10 -17.71
C HIS A 278 4.55 28.14 -17.64
N GLY A 279 5.22 27.02 -17.85
CA GLY A 279 6.66 26.88 -17.64
C GLY A 279 7.04 26.69 -16.16
N PRO A 280 8.35 26.72 -15.85
CA PRO A 280 8.85 26.62 -14.49
C PRO A 280 8.35 27.78 -13.62
N LEU A 281 7.84 27.43 -12.44
CA LEU A 281 7.35 28.41 -11.47
C LEU A 281 8.50 29.21 -10.86
N ASP A 282 8.40 30.54 -10.87
CA ASP A 282 9.28 31.41 -10.07
C ASP A 282 8.81 31.42 -8.61
N ALA A 283 9.52 30.66 -7.75
CA ALA A 283 9.18 30.54 -6.34
C ALA A 283 9.17 31.88 -5.59
N SER A 284 9.94 32.88 -6.04
CA SER A 284 10.01 34.19 -5.38
C SER A 284 8.70 34.98 -5.48
N ARG A 285 7.85 34.62 -6.46
CA ARG A 285 6.56 35.28 -6.73
C ARG A 285 5.37 34.55 -6.11
N VAL A 286 5.61 33.48 -5.34
CA VAL A 286 4.55 32.63 -4.81
C VAL A 286 4.49 32.72 -3.30
N GLN A 287 3.43 33.32 -2.79
CA GLN A 287 3.20 33.42 -1.34
C GLN A 287 2.69 32.10 -0.74
N LYS A 288 1.77 31.40 -1.42
CA LYS A 288 1.12 30.19 -0.90
C LYS A 288 0.63 29.31 -2.05
N ILE A 289 0.69 27.99 -1.85
CA ILE A 289 0.04 26.98 -2.69
C ILE A 289 -0.96 26.24 -1.82
N VAL A 290 -2.21 26.20 -2.24
CA VAL A 290 -3.29 25.45 -1.57
C VAL A 290 -3.64 24.24 -2.41
N VAL A 291 -3.62 23.06 -1.78
CA VAL A 291 -3.98 21.79 -2.43
C VAL A 291 -5.26 21.26 -1.80
N HIS A 292 -6.34 21.25 -2.58
CA HIS A 292 -7.59 20.58 -2.21
C HIS A 292 -7.50 19.11 -2.63
N ALA A 293 -7.62 18.20 -1.68
CA ALA A 293 -7.45 16.77 -1.91
C ALA A 293 -8.39 15.92 -1.04
N SER A 294 -8.42 14.61 -1.30
CA SER A 294 -9.21 13.66 -0.51
C SER A 294 -8.75 13.58 0.94
N LEU A 295 -9.64 13.12 1.83
CA LEU A 295 -9.31 12.88 3.25
C LEU A 295 -8.08 11.98 3.41
N LEU A 296 -7.93 10.95 2.58
CA LEU A 296 -6.78 10.04 2.61
C LEU A 296 -5.46 10.74 2.29
N THR A 297 -5.49 11.64 1.29
CA THR A 297 -4.32 12.45 0.91
C THR A 297 -3.91 13.37 2.06
N TRP A 298 -4.89 14.05 2.67
CA TRP A 298 -4.64 14.92 3.81
C TRP A 298 -4.16 14.15 5.05
N GLN A 299 -4.71 12.97 5.32
CA GLN A 299 -4.28 12.13 6.45
C GLN A 299 -2.83 11.66 6.26
N LEU A 300 -2.46 11.24 5.05
CA LEU A 300 -1.08 10.88 4.71
C LEU A 300 -0.14 12.08 4.90
N GLU A 301 -0.53 13.26 4.41
CA GLU A 301 0.27 14.48 4.52
C GLU A 301 0.45 14.88 5.99
N ARG A 302 -0.63 14.92 6.79
CA ARG A 302 -0.55 15.24 8.23
C ARG A 302 0.41 14.32 8.98
N LYS A 303 0.37 13.02 8.69
CA LYS A 303 1.25 12.03 9.31
C LYS A 303 2.72 12.18 8.87
N THR A 304 2.94 12.75 7.69
CA THR A 304 4.27 13.05 7.17
C THR A 304 4.81 14.36 7.75
N GLN A 305 3.95 15.38 7.87
CA GLN A 305 4.25 16.74 8.33
C GLN A 305 4.40 16.88 9.85
N SER A 306 3.56 16.22 10.66
CA SER A 306 3.64 16.30 12.14
C SER A 306 4.95 15.78 12.74
N ARG A 307 5.89 15.41 11.87
CA ARG A 307 7.12 14.69 12.16
C ARG A 307 8.31 15.29 11.40
N SER A 308 8.21 16.54 10.95
CA SER A 308 9.28 17.33 10.36
C SER A 308 9.12 18.79 10.80
N SER A 309 10.22 19.48 11.14
CA SER A 309 10.16 20.93 11.34
C SER A 309 9.74 21.60 10.03
N PRO A 310 8.82 22.59 10.06
CA PRO A 310 8.30 23.25 8.85
C PRO A 310 9.37 23.87 7.93
N ALA A 311 10.55 24.16 8.48
CA ALA A 311 11.65 24.81 7.78
C ALA A 311 12.58 23.85 7.00
N THR A 312 12.38 22.52 7.08
CA THR A 312 13.33 21.54 6.52
C THR A 312 12.65 20.62 5.53
N ALA A 313 13.27 20.43 4.36
CA ALA A 313 12.80 19.47 3.36
C ALA A 313 12.64 18.06 3.98
N PRO A 314 11.60 17.29 3.58
CA PRO A 314 11.42 15.95 4.11
C PRO A 314 12.67 15.09 3.88
N ARG A 315 13.02 14.26 4.87
CA ARG A 315 14.05 13.23 4.72
C ARG A 315 13.77 12.41 3.45
N PRO A 316 14.79 11.92 2.71
CA PRO A 316 14.61 11.26 1.42
C PRO A 316 13.47 10.23 1.36
N ARG A 317 13.33 9.42 2.42
CA ARG A 317 12.32 8.36 2.56
C ARG A 317 10.87 8.87 2.67
N ARG A 318 10.69 10.10 3.15
CA ARG A 318 9.39 10.76 3.34
C ARG A 318 8.94 11.56 2.12
N ARG A 319 9.86 11.89 1.20
CA ARG A 319 9.58 12.69 0.01
C ARG A 319 8.49 12.06 -0.87
N LYS A 320 8.51 10.73 -0.99
CA LYS A 320 7.51 9.93 -1.74
C LYS A 320 6.13 9.84 -1.08
N LEU A 321 5.98 10.39 0.14
CA LEU A 321 4.74 10.46 0.91
C LEU A 321 4.26 11.90 1.15
N SER A 322 5.00 12.91 0.66
CA SER A 322 4.67 14.32 0.87
C SER A 322 4.07 14.94 -0.38
N VAL A 323 2.83 15.43 -0.26
CA VAL A 323 2.13 16.23 -1.25
C VAL A 323 2.93 17.49 -1.56
N GLY A 324 3.30 18.25 -0.52
CA GLY A 324 3.96 19.54 -0.69
C GLY A 324 5.30 19.44 -1.42
N TYR A 325 6.12 18.46 -1.05
CA TYR A 325 7.41 18.24 -1.71
C TYR A 325 7.26 17.85 -3.19
N GLY A 326 6.34 16.94 -3.50
CA GLY A 326 6.15 16.50 -4.88
C GLY A 326 5.53 17.58 -5.79
N VAL A 327 4.52 18.30 -5.29
CA VAL A 327 3.94 19.45 -5.99
C VAL A 327 5.00 20.52 -6.27
N ALA A 328 5.84 20.86 -5.29
CA ALA A 328 6.91 21.82 -5.49
C ALA A 328 7.92 21.36 -6.55
N CYS A 329 8.34 20.10 -6.53
CA CYS A 329 9.24 19.55 -7.55
C CYS A 329 8.65 19.65 -8.96
N LEU A 330 7.37 19.31 -9.12
CA LEU A 330 6.70 19.34 -10.42
C LEU A 330 6.49 20.75 -10.94
N LEU A 331 6.10 21.70 -10.08
CA LEU A 331 5.96 23.10 -10.49
C LEU A 331 7.29 23.75 -10.88
N LEU A 332 8.36 23.45 -10.14
CA LEU A 332 9.69 24.04 -10.38
C LEU A 332 10.44 23.38 -11.55
N LYS A 333 10.33 22.05 -11.68
CA LYS A 333 11.20 21.26 -12.58
C LYS A 333 10.46 20.45 -13.63
N GLY A 334 9.13 20.41 -13.59
CA GLY A 334 8.31 19.59 -14.49
C GLY A 334 8.45 18.09 -14.28
N SER A 335 9.16 17.65 -13.24
CA SER A 335 9.47 16.24 -13.03
C SER A 335 9.54 15.88 -11.54
N PHE A 336 9.23 14.61 -11.24
CA PHE A 336 9.34 14.03 -9.90
C PHE A 336 10.02 12.67 -9.95
N GLY A 337 11.01 12.45 -9.09
CA GLY A 337 11.66 11.14 -8.95
C GLY A 337 12.65 10.75 -10.05
N GLN A 338 12.77 11.53 -11.14
CA GLN A 338 13.85 11.37 -12.12
C GLN A 338 15.00 12.33 -11.82
N ARG A 339 16.24 11.84 -11.97
CA ARG A 339 17.42 12.69 -12.06
C ARG A 339 17.36 13.40 -13.42
N PRO A 340 17.48 14.74 -13.51
CA PRO A 340 17.70 15.38 -14.80
C PRO A 340 19.07 14.93 -15.32
N GLY A 341 19.12 14.34 -16.52
CA GLY A 341 20.36 13.92 -17.17
C GLY A 341 20.29 12.56 -17.87
N ALA A 342 19.36 12.38 -18.81
CA ALA A 342 19.40 11.28 -19.78
C ALA A 342 18.57 11.56 -21.06
N SER A 343 18.36 12.83 -21.42
CA SER A 343 17.82 13.24 -22.72
C SER A 343 18.62 14.44 -23.20
N GLY A 344 19.74 14.15 -23.86
CA GLY A 344 20.71 15.14 -24.31
C GLY A 344 22.02 14.47 -24.69
N ALA A 345 22.00 13.56 -25.66
CA ALA A 345 23.20 13.15 -26.35
C ALA A 345 23.70 14.35 -27.19
N GLY A 346 24.94 14.76 -26.97
CA GLY A 346 25.65 15.67 -27.88
C GLY A 346 26.27 16.89 -27.22
N ARG A 347 27.37 16.71 -26.48
CA ARG A 347 28.66 17.40 -26.70
C ARG A 347 29.65 17.01 -25.61
N ARG A 348 30.79 16.46 -26.03
CA ARG A 348 31.97 16.25 -25.19
C ARG A 348 32.55 17.62 -24.80
N GLY A 349 32.97 17.74 -23.54
CA GLY A 349 33.74 18.86 -23.02
C GLY A 349 34.10 18.56 -21.57
N ALA A 350 35.39 18.51 -21.27
CA ALA A 350 35.94 18.08 -20.00
C ALA A 350 35.86 19.16 -18.90
N VAL A 351 36.16 18.70 -17.68
CA VAL A 351 36.62 19.44 -16.49
C VAL A 351 35.56 20.06 -15.57
N GLY A 352 35.72 19.79 -14.27
CA GLY A 352 35.23 20.66 -13.20
C GLY A 352 34.67 19.94 -11.99
N SER A 353 35.53 19.49 -11.08
CA SER A 353 35.16 19.21 -9.70
C SER A 353 34.75 20.52 -9.01
N GLY A 354 33.45 20.76 -8.87
CA GLY A 354 32.89 21.91 -8.17
C GLY A 354 31.72 21.48 -7.31
N GLY A 355 31.88 21.57 -5.99
CA GLY A 355 30.77 21.44 -5.06
C GLY A 355 29.85 22.65 -5.19
N GLU A 356 28.59 22.44 -5.55
CA GLU A 356 27.57 23.49 -5.54
C GLU A 356 26.42 23.14 -4.61
N GLY A 357 26.09 24.13 -3.77
CA GLY A 357 25.17 24.03 -2.65
C GLY A 357 23.72 23.78 -3.06
N ASP A 358 23.12 22.81 -2.39
CA ASP A 358 21.70 22.50 -2.39
C ASP A 358 20.89 23.70 -1.86
N ARG A 359 20.47 24.63 -2.75
CA ARG A 359 19.52 25.69 -2.39
C ARG A 359 18.13 25.08 -2.19
N ARG A 360 17.81 24.84 -0.91
CA ARG A 360 16.58 24.22 -0.42
C ARG A 360 15.37 25.15 -0.60
N PRO A 361 14.26 24.71 -1.23
CA PRO A 361 13.03 25.48 -1.24
C PRO A 361 12.35 25.49 0.14
N ARG A 362 11.96 26.68 0.62
CA ARG A 362 11.15 26.85 1.84
C ARG A 362 9.68 26.60 1.51
N LEU A 363 9.00 25.73 2.26
CA LEU A 363 7.59 25.40 2.09
C LEU A 363 6.70 26.28 2.98
N GLY A 364 5.66 26.89 2.40
CA GLY A 364 4.62 27.64 3.12
C GLY A 364 3.57 26.74 3.78
N ARG A 365 2.87 27.28 4.78
CA ARG A 365 1.81 26.59 5.54
C ARG A 365 0.60 26.25 4.67
N LEU A 366 0.10 25.00 4.80
CA LEU A 366 -1.29 24.68 4.49
C LEU A 366 -2.15 25.15 5.68
N GLY A 367 -2.95 26.20 5.46
CA GLY A 367 -3.99 26.62 6.41
C GLY A 367 -5.24 25.78 6.20
N ALA A 368 -5.81 25.28 7.29
CA ALA A 368 -7.11 24.63 7.30
C ALA A 368 -8.17 25.65 7.71
N ASP A 369 -8.74 26.36 6.74
CA ASP A 369 -9.97 27.10 6.97
C ASP A 369 -11.11 26.23 6.44
N GLY A 370 -11.86 25.63 7.36
CA GLY A 370 -12.98 24.74 7.04
C GLY A 370 -13.07 23.49 7.92
N ALA A 371 -12.99 23.65 9.24
CA ALA A 371 -13.57 22.67 10.17
C ALA A 371 -14.92 23.24 10.64
N GLY A 372 -15.94 23.12 9.79
CA GLY A 372 -17.32 23.16 10.25
C GLY A 372 -17.72 21.73 10.58
N ASP A 373 -18.22 21.50 11.79
CA ASP A 373 -18.83 20.25 12.21
C ASP A 373 -19.82 19.75 11.14
N LEU A 374 -19.63 18.52 10.67
CA LEU A 374 -20.61 17.82 9.85
C LEU A 374 -21.02 16.53 10.58
N PRO A 375 -22.32 16.34 10.88
CA PRO A 375 -22.79 15.13 11.53
C PRO A 375 -22.69 13.94 10.58
N ALA A 376 -22.44 12.77 11.17
CA ALA A 376 -22.37 11.51 10.45
C ALA A 376 -23.70 11.22 9.72
N GLY A 377 -23.60 10.85 8.44
CA GLY A 377 -24.68 10.22 7.68
C GLY A 377 -25.41 11.13 6.70
N ARG A 378 -24.95 11.13 5.44
CA ARG A 378 -25.78 11.03 4.21
C ARG A 378 -24.87 11.03 2.97
N GLY A 379 -25.26 10.22 1.98
CA GLY A 379 -24.43 9.75 0.87
C GLY A 379 -23.75 10.82 0.01
N LEU A 380 -22.54 10.51 -0.42
CA LEU A 380 -21.77 11.31 -1.38
C LEU A 380 -22.09 10.86 -2.80
N ALA A 381 -22.99 11.61 -3.45
CA ALA A 381 -23.07 11.71 -4.89
C ALA A 381 -22.90 13.18 -5.29
N SER A 382 -21.69 13.57 -5.70
CA SER A 382 -21.46 14.53 -6.79
C SER A 382 -19.97 14.78 -6.97
N GLY A 383 -19.48 14.46 -8.17
CA GLY A 383 -18.13 14.82 -8.60
C GLY A 383 -18.05 16.33 -8.84
N ARG A 384 -17.22 17.02 -8.05
CA ARG A 384 -16.66 18.31 -8.44
C ARG A 384 -15.18 18.13 -8.75
N ARG A 385 -14.77 18.60 -9.93
CA ARG A 385 -13.36 18.67 -10.33
C ARG A 385 -12.62 19.64 -9.41
N PRO A 386 -11.38 19.34 -8.97
CA PRO A 386 -10.61 20.28 -8.18
C PRO A 386 -10.30 21.54 -8.99
N ARG A 387 -10.55 22.72 -8.39
CA ARG A 387 -10.10 24.03 -8.87
C ARG A 387 -8.85 24.43 -8.07
N VAL A 388 -7.88 25.01 -8.75
CA VAL A 388 -6.76 25.71 -8.11
C VAL A 388 -7.08 27.20 -8.24
N GLU A 389 -7.27 27.87 -7.11
CA GLU A 389 -7.37 29.33 -7.07
C GLU A 389 -5.99 29.90 -6.74
N THR A 390 -5.46 30.70 -7.66
CA THR A 390 -4.33 31.59 -7.39
C THR A 390 -4.89 32.89 -6.85
N ALA A 391 -4.77 33.14 -5.54
CA ALA A 391 -5.01 34.47 -4.99
C ALA A 391 -3.99 35.45 -5.60
N GLY A 392 -4.48 36.56 -6.13
CA GLY A 392 -3.79 37.40 -7.10
C GLY A 392 -2.58 38.17 -6.57
N ALA A 393 -1.62 38.40 -7.47
CA ALA A 393 -0.79 39.60 -7.45
C ALA A 393 -1.36 40.57 -8.49
N ALA A 394 -1.81 41.73 -8.03
CA ALA A 394 -2.28 42.81 -8.88
C ALA A 394 -1.12 43.35 -9.72
N GLY A 395 -1.42 43.67 -10.99
CA GLY A 395 -0.55 44.48 -11.85
C GLY A 395 0.42 43.68 -12.70
N LEU A 396 -0.01 43.31 -13.91
CA LEU A 396 0.82 43.39 -15.12
C LEU A 396 -0.13 43.44 -16.33
N GLY A 397 -0.02 44.54 -17.06
CA GLY A 397 -0.99 45.02 -18.01
C GLY A 397 -1.28 44.08 -19.19
N ARG A 398 -2.54 44.14 -19.62
CA ARG A 398 -2.99 43.65 -20.92
C ARG A 398 -2.17 44.31 -22.02
N ARG A 399 -1.40 43.52 -22.79
CA ARG A 399 -1.12 43.83 -24.18
C ARG A 399 -1.81 42.80 -25.06
N ARG A 400 -2.89 43.24 -25.70
CA ARG A 400 -3.51 42.56 -26.85
C ARG A 400 -2.52 42.62 -28.01
N ARG A 401 -2.23 41.47 -28.63
CA ARG A 401 -1.87 41.39 -30.04
C ARG A 401 -2.83 40.41 -30.69
N GLY A 402 -3.51 40.90 -31.73
CA GLY A 402 -4.46 40.14 -32.51
C GLY A 402 -3.81 39.33 -33.62
N GLY A 403 -4.65 38.50 -34.23
CA GLY A 403 -4.50 38.04 -35.61
C GLY A 403 -3.79 36.71 -35.80
N GLY A 404 -4.50 35.76 -36.42
CA GLY A 404 -3.86 34.85 -37.38
C GLY A 404 -3.87 33.36 -37.05
N ALA A 405 -5.01 32.73 -37.36
CA ALA A 405 -5.15 31.44 -38.07
C ALA A 405 -4.37 30.18 -37.61
N GLY A 406 -5.10 29.08 -37.47
CA GLY A 406 -4.58 27.78 -37.89
C GLY A 406 -4.99 26.57 -37.05
N ARG A 407 -6.01 25.85 -37.55
CA ARG A 407 -6.21 24.39 -37.45
C ARG A 407 -6.44 23.76 -36.07
N ALA A 408 -7.60 23.11 -35.95
CA ALA A 408 -7.76 21.65 -35.79
C ALA A 408 -8.98 21.35 -34.91
N ARG A 409 -10.03 20.79 -35.51
CA ARG A 409 -11.16 20.17 -34.80
C ARG A 409 -10.72 18.80 -34.27
N PRO A 410 -11.04 18.44 -33.03
CA PRO A 410 -11.29 17.05 -32.67
C PRO A 410 -12.80 16.82 -32.53
N ALA A 411 -13.23 15.69 -33.09
CA ALA A 411 -14.59 15.18 -33.08
C ALA A 411 -15.13 15.04 -31.64
N ALA A 412 -16.30 15.64 -31.40
CA ALA A 412 -17.09 15.43 -30.21
C ALA A 412 -17.94 14.17 -30.38
N GLY A 413 -17.59 13.10 -29.66
CA GLY A 413 -18.45 11.95 -29.45
C GLY A 413 -19.61 12.34 -28.53
N VAL A 414 -20.78 12.54 -29.12
CA VAL A 414 -22.05 12.82 -28.44
C VAL A 414 -22.58 11.52 -27.85
N VAL A 415 -22.66 11.42 -26.52
CA VAL A 415 -23.48 10.40 -25.85
C VAL A 415 -24.93 10.90 -25.85
N ARG A 416 -25.74 10.41 -26.77
CA ARG A 416 -27.21 10.53 -26.72
C ARG A 416 -27.73 9.67 -25.56
N ARG A 417 -28.47 10.29 -24.65
CA ARG A 417 -29.37 9.57 -23.72
C ARG A 417 -30.64 9.20 -24.48
N SER A 418 -30.90 7.91 -24.64
CA SER A 418 -32.23 7.40 -24.97
C SER A 418 -33.04 7.31 -23.68
N HIS A 419 -34.08 8.13 -23.58
CA HIS A 419 -35.25 7.87 -22.76
C HIS A 419 -36.20 7.05 -23.63
N ASP A 420 -36.50 5.83 -23.22
CA ASP A 420 -37.74 5.17 -23.62
C ASP A 420 -38.56 4.90 -22.37
N GLY A 421 -39.72 5.52 -22.35
CA GLY A 421 -40.74 5.34 -21.35
C GLY A 421 -41.55 4.09 -21.62
N HIS A 422 -41.91 3.39 -20.56
CA HIS A 422 -43.16 2.64 -20.53
C HIS A 422 -44.04 3.20 -19.42
N ARG A 423 -45.17 3.77 -19.85
CA ARG A 423 -46.33 4.08 -19.02
C ARG A 423 -47.20 2.82 -18.85
N ARG A 424 -47.83 2.73 -17.66
CA ARG A 424 -49.27 2.49 -17.36
C ARG A 424 -49.46 1.50 -16.16
N PRO A 425 -50.62 1.45 -15.50
CA PRO A 425 -51.27 2.53 -14.75
C PRO A 425 -51.87 2.08 -13.38
N GLY A 426 -52.31 3.05 -12.56
CA GLY A 426 -53.50 2.91 -11.70
C GLY A 426 -53.34 2.35 -10.29
N GLY A 427 -53.75 3.13 -9.29
CA GLY A 427 -53.93 2.68 -7.91
C GLY A 427 -54.08 3.84 -6.93
N ALA A 428 -55.31 4.26 -6.69
CA ALA A 428 -55.70 5.33 -5.77
C ALA A 428 -55.37 5.01 -4.29
N GLY A 429 -55.25 6.04 -3.46
CA GLY A 429 -55.57 5.89 -2.03
C GLY A 429 -54.78 6.75 -1.03
N ALA A 430 -55.48 7.76 -0.53
CA ALA A 430 -55.40 8.32 0.83
C ALA A 430 -54.08 8.97 1.32
N GLY A 431 -54.11 10.30 1.38
CA GLY A 431 -53.21 11.07 2.23
C GLY A 431 -53.61 11.03 3.70
N ARG A 432 -52.64 11.26 4.59
CA ARG A 432 -52.83 11.90 5.90
C ARG A 432 -51.56 12.67 6.28
N ARG A 433 -51.74 13.96 6.56
CA ARG A 433 -50.79 14.85 7.25
C ARG A 433 -50.85 14.57 8.76
N VAL A 434 -49.70 14.51 9.43
CA VAL A 434 -49.43 14.91 10.83
C VAL A 434 -47.90 15.11 10.88
N GLY A 435 -47.24 16.12 11.44
CA GLY A 435 -47.54 17.10 12.47
C GLY A 435 -46.23 17.26 13.25
N ARG A 436 -45.75 18.50 13.41
CA ARG A 436 -44.51 18.85 14.12
C ARG A 436 -44.68 18.73 15.63
N ASP A 437 -43.51 18.71 16.30
CA ASP A 437 -43.22 19.02 17.70
C ASP A 437 -43.04 17.83 18.67
N GLY A 438 -41.86 17.83 19.31
CA GLY A 438 -41.42 16.84 20.28
C GLY A 438 -39.96 17.06 20.67
N VAL A 439 -39.74 18.06 21.54
CA VAL A 439 -38.48 18.32 22.27
C VAL A 439 -38.25 17.22 23.30
N VAL A 440 -37.04 16.66 23.38
CA VAL A 440 -36.57 15.94 24.58
C VAL A 440 -35.14 16.38 24.91
N ARG A 441 -34.99 16.94 26.12
CA ARG A 441 -33.72 17.32 26.76
C ARG A 441 -33.01 16.08 27.31
N GLY A 442 -31.68 16.12 27.29
CA GLY A 442 -30.80 14.99 27.61
C GLY A 442 -30.53 14.71 29.09
N ALA A 443 -29.68 13.70 29.30
CA ALA A 443 -28.89 13.52 30.50
C ALA A 443 -27.56 12.85 30.13
N ASP A 444 -26.47 13.58 30.39
CA ASP A 444 -25.12 13.07 30.51
C ASP A 444 -25.03 11.99 31.59
N ARG A 445 -24.26 10.92 31.34
CA ARG A 445 -23.36 10.30 32.33
C ARG A 445 -22.41 9.32 31.63
N LEU A 446 -21.15 9.74 31.55
CA LEU A 446 -19.99 8.94 31.16
C LEU A 446 -19.71 7.87 32.23
N GLY A 447 -19.79 6.59 31.84
CA GLY A 447 -19.32 5.44 32.63
C GLY A 447 -18.30 4.63 31.81
N ARG A 448 -17.07 4.51 32.33
CA ARG A 448 -16.01 3.67 31.76
C ARG A 448 -16.39 2.18 31.87
N PRO A 449 -16.09 1.30 30.89
CA PRO A 449 -16.23 -0.14 31.09
C PRO A 449 -15.01 -0.69 31.85
N GLY A 450 -15.26 -1.34 32.98
CA GLY A 450 -14.30 -2.08 33.77
C GLY A 450 -13.97 -3.46 33.18
N HIS A 451 -12.79 -3.96 33.54
CA HIS A 451 -12.31 -5.32 33.27
C HIS A 451 -13.21 -6.39 33.94
N PRO A 452 -13.40 -7.56 33.31
CA PRO A 452 -13.99 -8.71 33.99
C PRO A 452 -13.00 -9.35 34.98
N PRO A 453 -13.48 -9.94 36.10
CA PRO A 453 -12.64 -10.53 37.13
C PRO A 453 -12.07 -11.89 36.72
N GLY A 454 -10.80 -12.13 37.06
CA GLY A 454 -10.15 -13.44 36.94
C GLY A 454 -10.58 -14.41 38.07
N PRO A 455 -10.37 -15.73 37.88
CA PRO A 455 -10.75 -16.73 38.86
C PRO A 455 -9.87 -16.71 40.12
N PRO A 456 -10.37 -17.22 41.27
CA PRO A 456 -9.69 -17.11 42.55
C PRO A 456 -8.43 -17.99 42.62
N GLY A 457 -7.33 -17.39 43.06
CA GLY A 457 -6.05 -18.07 43.30
C GLY A 457 -5.96 -18.65 44.71
N ASP A 458 -5.54 -19.91 44.77
CA ASP A 458 -5.04 -20.56 45.98
C ASP A 458 -3.67 -19.97 46.40
N ARG A 459 -3.48 -19.88 47.72
CA ARG A 459 -2.28 -19.34 48.38
C ARG A 459 -1.06 -20.25 48.25
N PRO A 460 0.17 -19.71 48.41
CA PRO A 460 1.41 -20.39 48.03
C PRO A 460 1.91 -21.37 49.10
N GLY A 461 2.23 -22.58 48.67
CA GLY A 461 2.99 -23.58 49.42
C GLY A 461 4.50 -23.44 49.19
N GLU A 462 5.25 -23.77 50.23
CA GLU A 462 6.68 -23.57 50.46
C GLU A 462 7.62 -24.18 49.41
N VAL A 463 8.74 -23.50 49.15
CA VAL A 463 9.89 -24.03 48.40
C VAL A 463 11.00 -24.41 49.38
N PRO A 464 11.45 -25.67 49.46
CA PRO A 464 12.64 -26.01 50.23
C PRO A 464 13.92 -25.71 49.47
N ARG A 465 14.83 -25.00 50.15
CA ARG A 465 16.23 -24.80 49.76
C ARG A 465 17.00 -26.12 49.94
N HIS A 466 17.70 -26.59 48.91
CA HIS A 466 18.77 -27.58 49.07
C HIS A 466 20.13 -27.07 48.60
N ARG A 467 21.07 -27.14 49.55
CA ARG A 467 22.52 -26.91 49.43
C ARG A 467 23.18 -28.01 48.60
N ARG A 468 24.21 -27.65 47.83
CA ARG A 468 25.30 -28.55 47.40
C ARG A 468 26.32 -28.73 48.53
N PRO A 469 26.99 -29.89 48.61
CA PRO A 469 28.41 -30.01 48.22
C PRO A 469 28.67 -31.33 47.45
N GLY A 470 29.77 -31.61 46.74
CA GLY A 470 31.07 -30.99 46.59
C GLY A 470 31.93 -31.67 45.50
N ARG A 471 33.14 -31.12 45.37
CA ARG A 471 34.39 -31.36 44.59
C ARG A 471 34.70 -32.69 43.87
N GLY A 472 35.47 -32.54 42.78
CA GLY A 472 36.44 -33.53 42.23
C GLY A 472 36.61 -33.39 40.70
N ALA A 473 37.50 -32.53 40.19
CA ALA A 473 38.86 -32.83 39.70
C ALA A 473 38.93 -33.06 38.17
N GLY A 474 39.82 -32.33 37.47
CA GLY A 474 40.21 -32.61 36.07
C GLY A 474 40.19 -31.41 35.09
N ARG A 475 41.32 -30.71 34.98
CA ARG A 475 41.77 -29.83 33.87
C ARG A 475 43.12 -30.41 33.37
N PRO A 476 43.81 -29.95 32.28
CA PRO A 476 43.63 -28.68 31.52
C PRO A 476 43.85 -28.76 29.97
N GLY A 477 43.70 -27.59 29.30
CA GLY A 477 44.27 -27.28 27.97
C GLY A 477 43.46 -26.18 27.25
N ALA A 478 43.66 -24.87 27.54
CA ALA A 478 44.51 -23.90 26.80
C ALA A 478 44.01 -23.61 25.37
N ALA A 479 43.84 -22.38 24.84
CA ALA A 479 44.05 -21.01 25.30
C ALA A 479 43.23 -20.04 24.41
N ARG A 480 42.85 -18.87 24.96
CA ARG A 480 42.38 -17.66 24.24
C ARG A 480 43.31 -16.52 24.66
N PRO A 481 43.71 -15.58 23.79
CA PRO A 481 44.30 -14.32 24.22
C PRO A 481 43.26 -13.21 24.35
N ALA A 482 43.61 -12.27 25.24
CA ALA A 482 42.76 -11.29 25.91
C ALA A 482 42.57 -9.98 25.15
N ARG A 483 41.54 -9.23 25.56
CA ARG A 483 41.40 -7.78 25.37
C ARG A 483 42.20 -7.03 26.45
N PRO A 484 42.74 -5.83 26.19
CA PRO A 484 43.10 -4.89 27.25
C PRO A 484 41.93 -3.95 27.59
N GLY A 485 41.81 -3.65 28.89
CA GLY A 485 40.90 -2.67 29.47
C GLY A 485 41.44 -1.23 29.41
N PRO A 486 40.72 -0.26 30.03
CA PRO A 486 40.78 1.17 29.72
C PRO A 486 41.69 1.96 30.67
N ASP A 487 42.03 3.20 30.27
CA ASP A 487 42.66 4.21 31.13
C ASP A 487 41.87 5.54 31.09
N PRO A 488 41.89 6.38 32.15
CA PRO A 488 40.86 7.39 32.46
C PRO A 488 41.27 8.86 32.23
N ALA A 489 40.30 9.75 32.52
CA ALA A 489 40.36 11.23 32.64
C ALA A 489 40.26 12.00 31.30
N THR A 490 39.34 12.94 31.11
CA THR A 490 39.05 14.13 31.94
C THR A 490 37.64 14.70 31.70
N ASP A 491 37.15 15.35 32.76
CA ASP A 491 35.92 16.11 32.95
C ASP A 491 35.79 17.35 32.04
N HIS A 492 34.58 17.63 31.54
CA HIS A 492 33.99 18.98 31.63
C HIS A 492 32.47 18.99 31.43
N ARG A 493 31.80 19.42 32.49
CA ARG A 493 30.39 19.81 32.63
C ARG A 493 29.92 20.91 31.65
N ARG A 494 28.63 20.82 31.27
CA ARG A 494 27.57 21.88 31.13
C ARG A 494 26.39 21.21 30.38
N GLY A 495 25.15 21.08 30.85
CA GLY A 495 24.34 21.90 31.76
C GLY A 495 23.29 22.68 30.94
N HIS A 496 21.99 22.47 31.24
CA HIS A 496 20.71 23.10 30.75
C HIS A 496 19.78 22.06 30.10
N ARG A 497 18.70 21.51 30.72
CA ARG A 497 17.44 22.10 31.30
C ARG A 497 16.81 23.13 30.35
N LEU A 498 15.56 23.04 29.88
CA LEU A 498 14.34 22.32 30.25
C LEU A 498 13.56 21.96 28.97
#